data_AF-A0A7M7GEZ1-F1
#
_entry.id   AF-A0A7M7GEZ1-F1
#
_cell.length_a   1.000
_cell.length_b   1.000
_cell.length_c   1.000
_cell.angle_alpha   90.00
_cell.angle_beta   90.00
_cell.angle_gamma   90.00
#
_symmetry.space_group_name_H-M   'P 1'
#
loop_
_entity.id
_entity.type
_entity.pdbx_description
1 polymer ?
#
loop_
_entity_poly.entity_id
_entity_poly.type
_entity_poly.pdbx_seq_one_letter_code
_entity_poly.pdbx_strand_id
1 'polypeptide(L)'
;MAPTLLGRSEAAMAAITALLMLGFFIAYQTSVDSTRELRYAMASGANSTQCSCEHDVETAIRALKQHLSVSAVTTAPAIRIKSPVTSSLMYLQPGKERVCKDGQIDHGCYCKKATNVYPPENILLSQDIRWARGCKKRRPDAIIPGTMKSGTTALKAYLEIHPAITSPKRELKFANHHKVEEFDEYKKVMPYSTPDQIAIEKTAGYFNRIPVVERLREALPDIKFIIIMREPIQRAVSNYMHMLAIKVKSSGTLPIVKEHSSAPQYEIKSTFRESVLFPNGSLKTANRLLDTSRYVRYLKQWYRIYPRHQILVLDGEEFTQDPLPSLQRVEEFLGIDRYFDEDKFFFNETKGFICLRDPFEMCMTGNKGRPHEEVSDDLMEKLRDHFRPFNRKLVKVLERELSWTNSY
;
A
#
# COMPACT_ATOMS: atom_id res chain seq x y z
N MET A 1 28.09 41.64 49.36
CA MET A 1 27.01 40.67 49.61
C MET A 1 25.70 41.25 49.09
N ALA A 2 25.23 40.75 47.96
CA ALA A 2 23.86 40.88 47.45
C ALA A 2 23.69 39.78 46.38
N PRO A 3 22.69 38.89 46.47
CA PRO A 3 22.54 37.80 45.51
C PRO A 3 21.89 38.31 44.22
N THR A 4 22.40 37.82 43.09
CA THR A 4 22.04 38.22 41.73
C THR A 4 20.64 37.74 41.33
N LEU A 5 19.93 38.63 40.64
CA LEU A 5 18.55 38.55 40.16
C LEU A 5 18.23 37.43 39.14
N LEU A 6 19.14 36.49 38.85
CA LEU A 6 18.92 35.45 37.83
C LEU A 6 18.15 34.21 38.33
N GLY A 7 18.17 33.91 39.64
CA GLY A 7 17.52 32.70 40.18
C GLY A 7 15.99 32.77 40.33
N ARG A 8 15.36 33.94 40.15
CA ARG A 8 13.91 34.12 40.30
C ARG A 8 13.11 33.93 38.99
N SER A 9 13.79 33.92 37.83
CA SER A 9 13.16 33.83 36.51
C SER A 9 12.87 32.38 36.08
N GLU A 10 13.76 31.43 36.36
CA GLU A 10 13.56 30.02 35.97
C GLU A 10 12.46 29.33 36.79
N ALA A 11 12.40 29.60 38.10
CA ALA A 11 11.34 29.08 38.96
C ALA A 11 9.95 29.64 38.57
N ALA A 12 9.89 30.91 38.14
CA ALA A 12 8.65 31.52 37.66
C ALA A 12 8.19 30.91 36.32
N MET A 13 9.12 30.66 35.38
CA MET A 13 8.80 30.02 34.09
C MET A 13 8.38 28.54 34.26
N ALA A 14 9.00 27.81 35.18
CA ALA A 14 8.60 26.44 35.50
C ALA A 14 7.19 26.40 36.13
N ALA A 15 6.87 27.34 37.03
CA ALA A 15 5.54 27.44 37.64
C ALA A 15 4.45 27.79 36.62
N ILE A 16 4.71 28.70 35.69
CA ILE A 16 3.78 29.07 34.61
C ILE A 16 3.54 27.88 33.67
N THR A 17 4.59 27.14 33.33
CA THR A 17 4.47 25.95 32.47
C THR A 17 3.67 24.84 33.16
N ALA A 18 3.89 24.62 34.46
CA ALA A 18 3.12 23.66 35.25
C ALA A 18 1.63 24.05 35.36
N LEU A 19 1.32 25.34 35.55
CA LEU A 19 -0.06 25.83 35.61
C LEU A 19 -0.78 25.72 34.26
N LEU A 20 -0.09 25.96 33.14
CA LEU A 20 -0.65 25.77 31.79
C LEU A 20 -0.94 24.29 31.50
N MET A 21 -0.04 23.38 31.91
CA MET A 21 -0.24 21.94 31.75
C MET A 21 -1.39 21.43 32.64
N LEU A 22 -1.52 21.96 33.86
CA LEU A 22 -2.63 21.63 34.76
C LEU A 22 -3.97 22.15 34.20
N GLY A 23 -3.98 23.36 33.63
CA GLY A 23 -5.15 23.93 32.97
C GLY A 23 -5.59 23.13 31.74
N PHE A 24 -4.64 22.66 30.92
CA PHE A 24 -4.92 21.77 29.80
C PHE A 24 -5.47 20.42 30.24
N PHE A 25 -4.93 19.87 31.32
CA PHE A 25 -5.37 18.60 31.88
C PHE A 25 -6.80 18.69 32.44
N ILE A 26 -7.12 19.77 33.17
CA ILE A 26 -8.47 20.00 33.70
C ILE A 26 -9.48 20.24 32.57
N ALA A 27 -9.12 21.02 31.54
CA ALA A 27 -9.96 21.24 30.35
C ALA A 27 -10.20 19.95 29.55
N TYR A 28 -9.19 19.08 29.47
CA TYR A 28 -9.31 17.77 28.82
C TYR A 28 -10.19 16.82 29.64
N GLN A 29 -9.99 16.75 30.96
CA GLN A 29 -10.80 15.90 31.85
C GLN A 29 -12.28 16.30 31.81
N THR A 30 -12.57 17.60 31.88
CA THR A 30 -13.94 18.13 31.81
C THR A 30 -14.59 17.90 30.44
N SER A 31 -13.83 17.98 29.34
CA SER A 31 -14.31 17.61 27.99
C SER A 31 -14.60 16.12 27.86
N VAL A 32 -13.80 15.25 28.49
CA VAL A 32 -13.98 13.79 28.46
C VAL A 32 -15.17 13.37 29.33
N ASP A 33 -15.36 13.98 30.50
CA ASP A 33 -16.51 13.69 31.35
C ASP A 33 -17.83 14.20 30.73
N SER A 34 -17.82 15.37 30.08
CA SER A 34 -18.98 15.91 29.36
C SER A 34 -19.41 15.01 28.18
N THR A 35 -18.43 14.45 27.44
CA THR A 35 -18.70 13.51 26.34
C THR A 35 -19.11 12.12 26.82
N ARG A 36 -18.76 11.74 28.05
CA ARG A 36 -19.15 10.49 28.70
C ARG A 36 -20.59 10.54 29.22
N GLU A 37 -21.00 11.65 29.84
CA GLU A 37 -22.38 11.89 30.28
C GLU A 37 -23.36 11.96 29.09
N LEU A 38 -22.98 12.62 27.99
CA LEU A 38 -23.77 12.62 26.74
C LEU A 38 -23.97 11.23 26.14
N ARG A 39 -22.96 10.35 26.22
CA ARG A 39 -23.06 8.95 25.75
C ARG A 39 -23.91 8.08 26.68
N TYR A 40 -23.90 8.35 27.98
CA TYR A 40 -24.77 7.66 28.95
C TYR A 40 -26.24 8.08 28.84
N ALA A 41 -26.51 9.37 28.57
CA ALA A 41 -27.86 9.87 28.32
C ALA A 41 -28.46 9.32 27.01
N MET A 42 -27.65 9.15 25.95
CA MET A 42 -28.11 8.56 24.68
C MET A 42 -28.31 7.03 24.75
N ALA A 43 -27.66 6.33 25.68
CA ALA A 43 -27.79 4.88 25.83
C ALA A 43 -28.95 4.44 26.74
N SER A 44 -29.54 5.35 27.52
CA SER A 44 -30.54 5.03 28.56
C SER A 44 -31.99 5.40 28.20
N GLY A 45 -32.26 5.96 27.02
CA GLY A 45 -33.63 6.18 26.54
C GLY A 45 -34.48 7.12 27.40
N ALA A 46 -33.87 8.10 28.08
CA ALA A 46 -34.59 9.08 28.88
C ALA A 46 -35.15 10.21 27.99
N ASN A 47 -36.46 10.46 28.09
CA ASN A 47 -37.15 11.56 27.42
C ASN A 47 -36.60 12.93 27.88
N SER A 48 -36.48 13.83 26.91
CA SER A 48 -36.12 15.23 27.07
C SER A 48 -37.09 15.98 27.97
N THR A 49 -36.61 16.54 29.08
CA THR A 49 -36.94 17.90 29.55
C THR A 49 -36.01 18.28 30.70
N GLN A 50 -35.40 19.46 30.60
CA GLN A 50 -34.51 20.13 31.57
C GLN A 50 -33.10 19.55 31.74
N CYS A 51 -32.14 20.12 30.99
CA CYS A 51 -30.75 20.20 31.43
C CYS A 51 -30.29 21.65 31.26
N SER A 52 -30.11 22.35 32.39
CA SER A 52 -29.66 23.73 32.48
C SER A 52 -28.13 23.79 32.37
N CYS A 53 -27.58 23.82 31.14
CA CYS A 53 -26.13 23.91 30.91
C CYS A 53 -25.72 25.03 29.92
N GLU A 54 -26.65 25.83 29.39
CA GLU A 54 -26.31 26.91 28.45
C GLU A 54 -25.72 28.16 29.11
N HIS A 55 -25.83 28.32 30.44
CA HIS A 55 -25.40 29.56 31.12
C HIS A 55 -23.90 29.60 31.52
N ASP A 56 -23.23 28.44 31.60
CA ASP A 56 -21.85 28.37 32.11
C ASP A 56 -20.77 28.53 31.04
N VAL A 57 -21.09 28.19 29.78
CA VAL A 57 -20.11 28.26 28.68
C VAL A 57 -19.85 29.70 28.23
N GLU A 58 -20.89 30.54 28.14
CA GLU A 58 -20.72 31.95 27.77
C GLU A 58 -19.97 32.77 28.83
N THR A 59 -20.16 32.42 30.12
CA THR A 59 -19.49 33.06 31.24
C THR A 59 -17.99 32.74 31.26
N ALA A 60 -17.62 31.49 30.97
CA ALA A 60 -16.22 31.06 30.86
C ALA A 60 -15.49 31.70 29.66
N ILE A 61 -16.18 31.86 28.52
CA ILE A 61 -15.62 32.50 27.32
C ILE A 61 -15.40 34.01 27.52
N ARG A 62 -16.27 34.69 28.29
CA ARG A 62 -16.07 36.11 28.65
C ARG A 62 -14.88 36.30 29.59
N ALA A 63 -14.69 35.41 30.56
CA ALA A 63 -13.55 35.47 31.49
C ALA A 63 -12.19 35.27 30.77
N LEU A 64 -12.13 34.36 29.79
CA LEU A 64 -10.93 34.13 28.98
C LEU A 64 -10.56 35.31 28.08
N LYS A 65 -11.54 36.08 27.59
CA LYS A 65 -11.30 37.27 26.75
C LYS A 65 -10.82 38.49 27.54
N GLN A 66 -11.00 38.54 28.85
CA GLN A 66 -10.52 39.65 29.70
C GLN A 66 -9.05 39.50 30.16
N HIS A 67 -8.42 38.34 29.97
CA HIS A 67 -7.06 38.07 30.48
C HIS A 67 -5.97 37.95 29.41
N LEU A 68 -6.29 38.09 28.12
CA LEU A 68 -5.31 38.00 27.04
C LEU A 68 -5.24 39.31 26.25
N SER A 69 -4.48 40.27 26.78
CA SER A 69 -4.05 41.47 26.07
C SER A 69 -2.57 41.75 26.34
N VAL A 70 -1.67 41.10 25.59
CA VAL A 70 -0.30 41.59 25.40
C VAL A 70 0.18 41.22 23.99
N SER A 71 0.42 42.25 23.18
CA SER A 71 1.21 42.20 21.95
C SER A 71 2.70 42.14 22.28
N ALA A 72 3.46 41.21 21.68
CA ALA A 72 4.87 41.44 21.35
C ALA A 72 5.38 40.36 20.37
N VAL A 73 5.72 40.81 19.17
CA VAL A 73 6.54 40.11 18.17
C VAL A 73 8.00 40.22 18.61
N THR A 74 8.74 39.11 18.70
CA THR A 74 10.20 39.08 18.42
C THR A 74 10.67 37.65 18.14
N THR A 75 11.44 37.53 17.06
CA THR A 75 12.15 36.36 16.52
C THR A 75 13.32 35.89 17.40
N ALA A 76 13.47 34.58 17.62
CA ALA A 76 14.71 33.95 18.09
C ALA A 76 14.78 32.46 17.63
N PRO A 77 15.98 31.88 17.41
CA PRO A 77 16.18 30.72 16.55
C PRO A 77 15.86 29.39 17.23
N ALA A 78 15.31 28.43 16.48
CA ALA A 78 15.02 27.09 16.95
C ALA A 78 16.31 26.27 17.13
N ILE A 79 16.75 26.13 18.38
CA ILE A 79 17.75 25.13 18.78
C ILE A 79 17.08 23.77 18.80
N ARG A 80 17.41 22.92 17.83
CA ARG A 80 16.86 21.56 17.67
C ARG A 80 17.70 20.58 18.48
N ILE A 81 17.27 20.26 19.70
CA ILE A 81 17.85 19.18 20.50
C ILE A 81 17.33 17.85 19.94
N LYS A 82 18.21 17.05 19.33
CA LYS A 82 17.93 15.66 18.94
C LYS A 82 17.84 14.79 20.20
N SER A 83 16.67 14.27 20.51
CA SER A 83 16.51 13.16 21.46
C SER A 83 16.42 11.85 20.69
N PRO A 84 17.19 10.80 21.06
CA PRO A 84 17.07 9.48 20.47
C PRO A 84 15.95 8.72 21.20
N VAL A 85 14.73 8.73 20.66
CA VAL A 85 13.70 7.78 21.08
C VAL A 85 13.65 6.66 20.05
N THR A 86 14.05 5.48 20.51
CA THR A 86 14.03 4.22 19.78
C THR A 86 12.61 3.83 19.37
N SER A 87 12.44 3.54 18.07
CA SER A 87 11.20 3.19 17.37
C SER A 87 10.68 1.77 17.73
N SER A 88 10.26 1.52 18.96
CA SER A 88 9.64 0.23 19.33
C SER A 88 8.42 0.33 20.25
N LEU A 89 7.83 1.52 20.38
CA LEU A 89 6.76 1.75 21.38
C LEU A 89 5.59 2.61 20.87
N MET A 90 5.29 2.58 19.57
CA MET A 90 4.08 3.22 19.05
C MET A 90 2.99 2.18 18.74
N TYR A 91 1.77 2.48 19.21
CA TYR A 91 0.51 1.72 19.19
C TYR A 91 0.07 0.93 20.44
N LEU A 92 0.52 1.29 21.64
CA LEU A 92 -0.27 0.99 22.84
C LEU A 92 -1.05 2.25 23.24
N GLN A 93 -2.35 2.26 22.97
CA GLN A 93 -3.23 3.21 23.68
C GLN A 93 -3.12 2.91 25.19
N PRO A 94 -2.91 3.91 26.06
CA PRO A 94 -2.79 3.68 27.50
C PRO A 94 -3.99 2.89 28.02
N GLY A 95 -3.74 1.75 28.67
CA GLY A 95 -4.78 0.91 29.30
C GLY A 95 -5.25 -0.31 28.51
N LYS A 96 -4.71 -0.62 27.32
CA LYS A 96 -4.99 -1.89 26.63
C LYS A 96 -3.93 -2.94 26.94
N GLU A 97 -4.39 -4.09 27.41
CA GLU A 97 -3.56 -5.29 27.66
C GLU A 97 -2.77 -5.66 26.39
N ARG A 98 -1.50 -6.02 26.55
CA ARG A 98 -0.61 -6.33 25.41
C ARG A 98 -1.07 -7.64 24.77
N VAL A 99 -1.74 -7.54 23.62
CA VAL A 99 -2.33 -8.69 22.91
C VAL A 99 -1.29 -9.58 22.22
N CYS A 100 -0.22 -8.98 21.71
CA CYS A 100 0.85 -9.69 21.01
C CYS A 100 2.05 -9.94 21.91
N LYS A 101 2.74 -11.06 21.68
CA LYS A 101 3.95 -11.42 22.45
C LYS A 101 5.11 -10.49 22.11
N ASP A 102 6.13 -10.47 22.94
CA ASP A 102 7.36 -9.71 22.66
C ASP A 102 7.98 -10.13 21.31
N GLY A 103 8.44 -9.14 20.55
CA GLY A 103 8.92 -9.34 19.18
C GLY A 103 7.82 -9.56 18.12
N GLN A 104 6.55 -9.41 18.50
CA GLN A 104 5.41 -9.39 17.58
C GLN A 104 4.75 -8.02 17.56
N ILE A 105 4.07 -7.72 16.46
CA ILE A 105 3.39 -6.45 16.24
C ILE A 105 1.91 -6.71 16.01
N ASP A 106 1.09 -5.88 16.66
CA ASP A 106 -0.35 -5.90 16.47
C ASP A 106 -0.71 -5.37 15.07
N HIS A 107 -1.38 -6.20 14.28
CA HIS A 107 -1.83 -5.89 12.93
C HIS A 107 -3.34 -6.13 12.77
N GLY A 108 -4.11 -5.68 13.76
CA GLY A 108 -5.57 -5.73 13.75
C GLY A 108 -6.11 -7.10 14.16
N CYS A 109 -6.30 -8.02 13.21
CA CYS A 109 -6.79 -9.37 13.51
C CYS A 109 -5.67 -10.41 13.72
N TYR A 110 -4.43 -9.97 13.61
CA TYR A 110 -3.24 -10.81 13.64
C TYR A 110 -2.15 -10.17 14.49
N CYS A 111 -1.33 -11.00 15.13
CA CYS A 111 0.01 -10.62 15.51
C CYS A 111 0.97 -10.99 14.38
N LYS A 112 1.81 -10.05 13.96
CA LYS A 112 2.86 -10.28 12.96
C LYS A 112 4.19 -10.51 13.63
N LYS A 113 4.93 -11.49 13.14
CA LYS A 113 6.30 -11.78 13.58
C LYS A 113 7.25 -11.69 12.39
N ALA A 114 8.38 -11.04 12.63
CA ALA A 114 9.46 -10.91 11.66
C ALA A 114 9.89 -12.29 11.12
N THR A 115 10.20 -12.31 9.84
CA THR A 115 10.97 -13.36 9.17
C THR A 115 12.09 -12.68 8.40
N ASN A 116 13.25 -13.33 8.27
CA ASN A 116 14.37 -12.74 7.51
C ASN A 116 14.04 -12.55 6.00
N VAL A 117 12.91 -13.10 5.52
CA VAL A 117 12.45 -13.02 4.14
C VAL A 117 10.92 -12.94 4.09
N TYR A 118 10.37 -12.12 3.20
CA TYR A 118 8.92 -12.03 2.98
C TYR A 118 8.28 -13.38 2.58
N PRO A 119 7.08 -13.72 3.07
CA PRO A 119 6.20 -12.94 3.96
C PRO A 119 6.46 -13.16 5.46
N PRO A 120 6.09 -12.17 6.31
CA PRO A 120 6.11 -12.35 7.76
C PRO A 120 5.15 -13.47 8.18
N GLU A 121 5.34 -13.97 9.40
CA GLU A 121 4.40 -14.91 10.00
C GLU A 121 3.19 -14.14 10.55
N ASN A 122 2.00 -14.48 10.05
CA ASN A 122 0.73 -13.88 10.48
C ASN A 122 0.03 -14.86 11.45
N ILE A 123 0.02 -14.54 12.73
CA ILE A 123 -0.57 -15.35 13.80
C ILE A 123 -1.98 -14.82 14.08
N LEU A 124 -3.00 -15.63 13.79
CA LEU A 124 -4.39 -15.22 13.99
C LEU A 124 -4.70 -15.10 15.49
N LEU A 125 -5.33 -13.99 15.88
CA LEU A 125 -5.76 -13.77 17.26
C LEU A 125 -6.88 -14.75 17.66
N SER A 126 -7.01 -14.98 18.97
CA SER A 126 -8.08 -15.79 19.55
C SER A 126 -9.45 -15.24 19.18
N GLN A 127 -10.46 -16.11 19.25
CA GLN A 127 -11.80 -15.77 18.75
C GLN A 127 -12.46 -14.63 19.53
N ASP A 128 -12.25 -14.57 20.84
CA ASP A 128 -12.73 -13.53 21.75
C ASP A 128 -12.16 -12.14 21.39
N ILE A 129 -10.83 -12.04 21.20
CA ILE A 129 -10.20 -10.78 20.78
C ILE A 129 -10.66 -10.37 19.39
N ARG A 130 -10.77 -11.33 18.46
CA ARG A 130 -11.29 -11.06 17.11
C ARG A 130 -12.73 -10.56 17.15
N TRP A 131 -13.58 -11.16 17.98
CA TRP A 131 -14.94 -10.71 18.17
C TRP A 131 -14.99 -9.27 18.70
N ALA A 132 -14.21 -8.97 19.76
CA ALA A 132 -14.13 -7.63 20.34
C ALA A 132 -13.62 -6.56 19.35
N ARG A 133 -12.74 -6.94 18.41
CA ARG A 133 -12.19 -6.05 17.37
C ARG A 133 -13.05 -5.99 16.09
N GLY A 134 -14.20 -6.67 16.04
CA GLY A 134 -15.03 -6.71 14.84
C GLY A 134 -14.36 -7.40 13.64
N CYS A 135 -13.46 -8.35 13.91
CA CYS A 135 -12.71 -9.06 12.89
C CYS A 135 -13.62 -9.97 12.06
N LYS A 136 -13.68 -9.71 10.75
CA LYS A 136 -14.46 -10.50 9.78
C LYS A 136 -13.66 -10.68 8.51
N LYS A 137 -13.98 -11.73 7.75
CA LYS A 137 -13.47 -11.83 6.38
C LYS A 137 -14.35 -10.99 5.46
N ARG A 138 -13.73 -10.11 4.67
CA ARG A 138 -14.40 -9.17 3.76
C ARG A 138 -13.97 -9.45 2.32
N ARG A 139 -14.77 -8.99 1.36
CA ARG A 139 -14.36 -8.93 -0.05
C ARG A 139 -13.18 -7.94 -0.19
N PRO A 140 -12.37 -8.03 -1.25
CA PRO A 140 -11.32 -7.04 -1.47
C PRO A 140 -11.92 -5.64 -1.71
N ASP A 141 -11.32 -4.64 -1.07
CA ASP A 141 -11.60 -3.22 -1.28
C ASP A 141 -10.72 -2.65 -2.41
N ALA A 142 -9.56 -3.27 -2.63
CA ALA A 142 -8.70 -2.97 -3.76
C ALA A 142 -8.01 -4.23 -4.34
N ILE A 143 -7.65 -4.17 -5.62
CA ILE A 143 -6.93 -5.24 -6.32
C ILE A 143 -5.67 -4.68 -6.98
N ILE A 144 -4.58 -5.44 -6.93
CA ILE A 144 -3.38 -5.24 -7.75
C ILE A 144 -3.45 -6.24 -8.92
N PRO A 145 -4.01 -5.86 -10.08
CA PRO A 145 -4.32 -6.80 -11.16
C PRO A 145 -3.11 -7.08 -12.06
N GLY A 146 -2.01 -6.34 -11.88
CA GLY A 146 -0.88 -6.39 -12.78
C GLY A 146 0.06 -5.19 -12.69
N THR A 147 1.05 -5.11 -13.58
CA THR A 147 1.32 -6.10 -14.64
C THR A 147 2.31 -7.18 -14.19
N MET A 148 2.18 -8.38 -14.76
CA MET A 148 3.10 -9.47 -14.43
C MET A 148 4.54 -9.07 -14.72
N LYS A 149 5.43 -9.30 -13.75
CA LYS A 149 6.87 -8.97 -13.76
C LYS A 149 7.23 -7.49 -13.58
N SER A 150 6.27 -6.67 -13.16
CA SER A 150 6.49 -5.24 -12.91
C SER A 150 6.58 -4.87 -11.42
N GLY A 151 6.87 -5.82 -10.53
CA GLY A 151 7.02 -5.52 -9.09
C GLY A 151 5.78 -5.71 -8.24
N THR A 152 4.66 -6.23 -8.77
CA THR A 152 3.39 -6.43 -8.01
C THR A 152 3.56 -7.16 -6.66
N THR A 153 4.48 -8.13 -6.55
CA THR A 153 4.74 -8.83 -5.28
C THR A 153 5.45 -7.94 -4.26
N ALA A 154 6.40 -7.11 -4.70
CA ALA A 154 7.09 -6.17 -3.82
C ALA A 154 6.12 -5.08 -3.35
N LEU A 155 5.30 -4.54 -4.26
CA LEU A 155 4.23 -3.60 -3.92
C LEU A 155 3.29 -4.17 -2.85
N LYS A 156 2.75 -5.39 -3.07
CA LYS A 156 1.91 -6.07 -2.06
C LYS A 156 2.65 -6.24 -0.72
N ALA A 157 3.93 -6.64 -0.76
CA ALA A 157 4.72 -6.88 0.44
C ALA A 157 4.95 -5.61 1.26
N TYR A 158 5.21 -4.49 0.60
CA TYR A 158 5.36 -3.19 1.26
C TYR A 158 4.01 -2.72 1.81
N LEU A 159 2.94 -2.76 1.02
CA LEU A 159 1.61 -2.38 1.50
C LEU A 159 1.14 -3.23 2.69
N GLU A 160 1.51 -4.51 2.74
CA GLU A 160 1.10 -5.40 3.84
C GLU A 160 1.68 -5.00 5.20
N ILE A 161 2.76 -4.19 5.29
CA ILE A 161 3.24 -3.71 6.59
C ILE A 161 2.43 -2.52 7.13
N HIS A 162 1.61 -1.88 6.30
CA HIS A 162 0.74 -0.79 6.72
C HIS A 162 -0.38 -1.31 7.67
N PRO A 163 -0.57 -0.73 8.87
CA PRO A 163 -1.52 -1.25 9.87
C PRO A 163 -2.97 -1.30 9.35
N ALA A 164 -3.36 -0.33 8.51
CA ALA A 164 -4.66 -0.29 7.85
C ALA A 164 -4.82 -1.24 6.63
N ILE A 165 -3.83 -2.07 6.28
CA ILE A 165 -3.92 -2.97 5.11
C ILE A 165 -3.85 -4.43 5.53
N THR A 166 -4.73 -5.27 4.99
CA THR A 166 -4.62 -6.73 5.06
C THR A 166 -4.59 -7.34 3.67
N SER A 167 -3.92 -8.49 3.51
CA SER A 167 -3.81 -9.14 2.21
C SER A 167 -3.59 -10.66 2.35
N PRO A 168 -4.17 -11.50 1.46
CA PRO A 168 -3.91 -12.93 1.49
C PRO A 168 -2.44 -13.24 1.19
N LYS A 169 -1.91 -14.34 1.76
CA LYS A 169 -0.50 -14.74 1.58
C LYS A 169 -0.15 -15.11 0.13
N ARG A 170 -1.12 -15.62 -0.64
CA ARG A 170 -0.94 -16.12 -2.02
C ARG A 170 -1.80 -15.33 -2.99
N GLU A 171 -1.46 -15.39 -4.28
CA GLU A 171 -2.37 -14.91 -5.33
C GLU A 171 -3.61 -15.80 -5.36
N LEU A 172 -4.79 -15.20 -5.22
CA LEU A 172 -6.03 -15.98 -5.12
C LEU A 172 -6.50 -16.47 -6.48
N LYS A 173 -6.27 -15.70 -7.56
CA LYS A 173 -6.76 -16.00 -8.91
C LYS A 173 -8.28 -16.25 -8.95
N PHE A 174 -9.01 -15.77 -7.95
CA PHE A 174 -10.43 -16.05 -7.73
C PHE A 174 -11.28 -15.75 -8.97
N ALA A 175 -11.16 -14.54 -9.52
CA ALA A 175 -11.93 -14.08 -10.67
C ALA A 175 -11.56 -14.79 -11.99
N ASN A 176 -10.49 -15.60 -12.02
CA ASN A 176 -10.20 -16.46 -13.17
C ASN A 176 -11.07 -17.73 -13.20
N HIS A 177 -11.61 -18.15 -12.05
CA HIS A 177 -12.20 -19.48 -11.86
C HIS A 177 -13.66 -19.44 -11.40
N HIS A 178 -14.17 -18.27 -11.02
CA HIS A 178 -15.53 -18.09 -10.51
C HIS A 178 -16.34 -17.17 -11.43
N LYS A 179 -17.63 -17.45 -11.53
CA LYS A 179 -18.63 -16.60 -12.18
C LYS A 179 -19.10 -15.52 -11.22
N VAL A 180 -19.81 -14.51 -11.73
CA VAL A 180 -20.24 -13.33 -10.98
C VAL A 180 -21.10 -13.69 -9.78
N GLU A 181 -21.98 -14.69 -9.92
CA GLU A 181 -22.91 -15.15 -8.88
C GLU A 181 -22.18 -15.77 -7.68
N GLU A 182 -20.93 -16.17 -7.85
CA GLU A 182 -20.10 -16.81 -6.83
C GLU A 182 -19.23 -15.79 -6.07
N PHE A 183 -19.28 -14.49 -6.39
CA PHE A 183 -18.36 -13.49 -5.80
C PHE A 183 -18.57 -13.23 -4.32
N ASP A 184 -19.70 -13.64 -3.74
CA ASP A 184 -19.88 -13.64 -2.29
C ASP A 184 -18.93 -14.61 -1.58
N GLU A 185 -18.44 -15.64 -2.28
CA GLU A 185 -17.46 -16.59 -1.78
C GLU A 185 -16.04 -16.00 -1.71
N TYR A 186 -15.79 -14.87 -2.39
CA TYR A 186 -14.49 -14.20 -2.39
C TYR A 186 -14.05 -13.85 -0.97
N LYS A 187 -14.99 -13.45 -0.10
CA LYS A 187 -14.69 -13.18 1.32
C LYS A 187 -14.13 -14.42 2.04
N LYS A 188 -14.54 -15.64 1.68
CA LYS A 188 -14.10 -16.86 2.40
C LYS A 188 -12.60 -17.12 2.23
N VAL A 189 -12.02 -16.73 1.11
CA VAL A 189 -10.59 -16.88 0.80
C VAL A 189 -9.75 -15.66 1.18
N MET A 190 -10.37 -14.57 1.62
CA MET A 190 -9.69 -13.39 2.14
C MET A 190 -9.30 -13.55 3.62
N PRO A 191 -8.26 -12.85 4.10
CA PRO A 191 -7.92 -12.82 5.52
C PRO A 191 -9.01 -12.11 6.34
N TYR A 192 -8.95 -12.28 7.67
CA TYR A 192 -9.72 -11.42 8.56
C TYR A 192 -9.19 -9.98 8.49
N SER A 193 -10.07 -9.01 8.59
CA SER A 193 -9.73 -7.58 8.78
C SER A 193 -10.52 -7.01 9.93
N THR A 194 -10.04 -5.94 10.53
CA THR A 194 -10.89 -5.05 11.35
C THR A 194 -11.82 -4.24 10.43
N PRO A 195 -12.83 -3.53 10.97
CA PRO A 195 -13.67 -2.64 10.16
C PRO A 195 -12.89 -1.55 9.41
N ASP A 196 -11.79 -1.07 9.98
CA ASP A 196 -11.01 0.06 9.45
C ASP A 196 -9.85 -0.38 8.53
N GLN A 197 -9.68 -1.69 8.33
CA GLN A 197 -8.63 -2.23 7.46
C GLN A 197 -9.13 -2.43 6.03
N ILE A 198 -8.36 -1.91 5.07
CA ILE A 198 -8.51 -2.14 3.63
C ILE A 198 -7.98 -3.54 3.29
N ALA A 199 -8.83 -4.38 2.71
CA ALA A 199 -8.47 -5.70 2.23
C ALA A 199 -8.00 -5.64 0.77
N ILE A 200 -6.74 -5.97 0.52
CA ILE A 200 -6.13 -5.91 -0.82
C ILE A 200 -5.82 -7.32 -1.33
N GLU A 201 -6.21 -7.61 -2.56
CA GLU A 201 -5.84 -8.84 -3.27
C GLU A 201 -4.87 -8.54 -4.43
N LYS A 202 -4.03 -9.51 -4.81
CA LYS A 202 -3.03 -9.33 -5.87
C LYS A 202 -2.99 -10.55 -6.77
N THR A 203 -3.50 -10.42 -8.00
CA THR A 203 -3.35 -11.43 -9.06
C THR A 203 -2.84 -10.73 -10.31
N ALA A 204 -1.55 -10.94 -10.64
CA ALA A 204 -0.88 -10.10 -11.65
C ALA A 204 -1.32 -10.36 -13.10
N GLY A 205 -2.07 -11.45 -13.32
CA GLY A 205 -2.57 -11.86 -14.63
C GLY A 205 -3.92 -11.25 -15.01
N TYR A 206 -4.61 -10.56 -14.10
CA TYR A 206 -5.92 -9.97 -14.40
C TYR A 206 -5.82 -8.83 -15.42
N PHE A 207 -4.74 -8.04 -15.39
CA PHE A 207 -4.56 -6.88 -16.27
C PHE A 207 -4.77 -7.19 -17.75
N ASN A 208 -4.25 -8.34 -18.22
CA ASN A 208 -4.30 -8.73 -19.63
C ASN A 208 -5.55 -9.57 -19.99
N ARG A 209 -6.48 -9.81 -19.05
CA ARG A 209 -7.65 -10.68 -19.21
C ARG A 209 -8.94 -9.88 -19.16
N ILE A 210 -9.31 -9.21 -20.25
CA ILE A 210 -10.50 -8.34 -20.31
C ILE A 210 -11.79 -9.02 -19.82
N PRO A 211 -12.08 -10.30 -20.16
CA PRO A 211 -13.27 -10.97 -19.61
C PRO A 211 -13.27 -11.12 -18.08
N VAL A 212 -12.09 -11.15 -17.43
CA VAL A 212 -11.98 -11.13 -15.97
C VAL A 212 -12.32 -9.73 -15.43
N VAL A 213 -11.89 -8.68 -16.13
CA VAL A 213 -12.16 -7.28 -15.76
C VAL A 213 -13.65 -6.96 -15.87
N GLU A 214 -14.33 -7.47 -16.89
CA GLU A 214 -15.78 -7.35 -17.06
C GLU A 214 -16.53 -8.03 -15.92
N ARG A 215 -16.15 -9.26 -15.54
CA ARG A 215 -16.72 -9.95 -14.36
C ARG A 215 -16.48 -9.19 -13.07
N LEU A 216 -15.27 -8.63 -12.90
CA LEU A 216 -14.97 -7.78 -11.73
C LEU A 216 -15.89 -6.56 -11.70
N ARG A 217 -16.18 -5.93 -12.84
CA ARG A 217 -17.06 -4.76 -12.90
C ARG A 217 -18.49 -5.07 -12.48
N GLU A 218 -19.00 -6.21 -12.93
CA GLU A 218 -20.34 -6.67 -12.59
C GLU A 218 -20.46 -7.01 -11.09
N ALA A 219 -19.47 -7.72 -10.55
CA ALA A 219 -19.52 -8.17 -9.15
C ALA A 219 -19.07 -7.14 -8.11
N LEU A 220 -18.12 -6.26 -8.49
CA LEU A 220 -17.40 -5.33 -7.61
C LEU A 220 -17.27 -3.97 -8.32
N PRO A 221 -18.38 -3.22 -8.48
CA PRO A 221 -18.38 -1.97 -9.25
C PRO A 221 -17.53 -0.86 -8.62
N ASP A 222 -17.45 -0.81 -7.29
CA ASP A 222 -16.79 0.28 -6.53
C ASP A 222 -15.33 0.00 -6.14
N ILE A 223 -14.78 -1.13 -6.57
CA ILE A 223 -13.43 -1.56 -6.19
C ILE A 223 -12.34 -0.65 -6.76
N LYS A 224 -11.24 -0.46 -6.02
CA LYS A 224 -10.07 0.28 -6.51
C LYS A 224 -9.02 -0.66 -7.12
N PHE A 225 -8.26 -0.17 -8.09
CA PHE A 225 -7.18 -0.91 -8.74
C PHE A 225 -5.85 -0.16 -8.66
N ILE A 226 -4.79 -0.90 -8.34
CA ILE A 226 -3.41 -0.38 -8.33
C ILE A 226 -2.60 -1.18 -9.35
N ILE A 227 -2.29 -0.57 -10.48
CA ILE A 227 -1.57 -1.16 -11.60
C ILE A 227 -0.14 -0.66 -11.58
N ILE A 228 0.86 -1.54 -11.54
CA ILE A 228 2.27 -1.16 -11.66
C ILE A 228 2.84 -1.60 -13.01
N MET A 229 3.43 -0.67 -13.76
CA MET A 229 3.97 -0.91 -15.12
C MET A 229 5.47 -0.72 -15.16
N ARG A 230 6.17 -1.53 -15.95
CA ARG A 230 7.64 -1.52 -16.07
C ARG A 230 8.02 -1.25 -17.53
N GLU A 231 9.25 -0.82 -17.80
CA GLU A 231 9.78 -0.78 -19.17
C GLU A 231 9.47 -2.10 -19.92
N PRO A 232 8.80 -2.02 -21.09
CA PRO A 232 8.18 -3.17 -21.74
C PRO A 232 9.15 -4.26 -22.19
N ILE A 233 10.39 -3.91 -22.55
CA ILE A 233 11.43 -4.85 -22.96
C ILE A 233 11.97 -5.59 -21.74
N GLN A 234 12.35 -4.88 -20.68
CA GLN A 234 12.80 -5.46 -19.42
C GLN A 234 11.71 -6.34 -18.79
N ARG A 235 10.44 -5.93 -18.89
CA ARG A 235 9.30 -6.75 -18.46
C ARG A 235 9.20 -8.04 -19.29
N ALA A 236 9.38 -7.97 -20.61
CA ALA A 236 9.34 -9.14 -21.50
C ALA A 236 10.48 -10.12 -21.20
N VAL A 237 11.72 -9.64 -21.01
CA VAL A 237 12.88 -10.46 -20.61
C VAL A 237 12.62 -11.10 -19.25
N SER A 238 12.14 -10.33 -18.27
CA SER A 238 11.81 -10.87 -16.94
C SER A 238 10.68 -11.92 -17.00
N ASN A 239 9.75 -11.77 -17.95
CA ASN A 239 8.69 -12.74 -18.20
C ASN A 239 9.26 -14.01 -18.83
N TYR A 240 10.18 -13.89 -19.78
CA TYR A 240 10.86 -15.03 -20.37
C TYR A 240 11.61 -15.84 -19.31
N MET A 241 12.44 -15.20 -18.49
CA MET A 241 13.16 -15.87 -17.39
C MET A 241 12.22 -16.56 -16.40
N HIS A 242 11.04 -15.97 -16.17
CA HIS A 242 10.02 -16.59 -15.33
C HIS A 242 9.42 -17.85 -15.97
N MET A 243 9.05 -17.79 -17.25
CA MET A 243 8.46 -18.92 -17.96
C MET A 243 9.46 -20.04 -18.18
N LEU A 244 10.73 -19.72 -18.44
CA LEU A 244 11.82 -20.68 -18.53
C LEU A 244 11.97 -21.43 -17.19
N ALA A 245 12.01 -20.72 -16.06
CA ALA A 245 12.09 -21.35 -14.75
C ALA A 245 10.87 -22.25 -14.44
N ILE A 246 9.67 -21.89 -14.91
CA ILE A 246 8.49 -22.77 -14.80
C ILE A 246 8.65 -24.01 -15.68
N LYS A 247 9.03 -23.83 -16.95
CA LYS A 247 9.24 -24.92 -17.92
C LYS A 247 10.23 -25.96 -17.39
N VAL A 248 11.34 -25.50 -16.80
CA VAL A 248 12.35 -26.36 -16.16
C VAL A 248 11.75 -27.15 -14.99
N LYS A 249 11.00 -26.48 -14.11
CA LYS A 249 10.35 -27.14 -12.95
C LYS A 249 9.23 -28.10 -13.33
N SER A 250 8.61 -27.91 -14.49
CA SER A 250 7.49 -28.71 -14.98
C SER A 250 7.90 -29.69 -16.08
N SER A 251 9.16 -30.15 -16.07
CA SER A 251 9.72 -31.15 -17.00
C SER A 251 9.41 -30.86 -18.47
N GLY A 252 9.53 -29.60 -18.88
CA GLY A 252 9.30 -29.14 -20.25
C GLY A 252 7.89 -28.63 -20.56
N THR A 253 6.93 -28.82 -19.65
CA THR A 253 5.54 -28.40 -19.86
C THR A 253 5.34 -26.93 -19.47
N LEU A 254 4.86 -26.11 -20.40
CA LEU A 254 4.43 -24.75 -20.09
C LEU A 254 3.00 -24.76 -19.52
N PRO A 255 2.65 -23.82 -18.63
CA PRO A 255 1.27 -23.64 -18.20
C PRO A 255 0.37 -23.40 -19.41
N ILE A 256 -0.56 -24.32 -19.67
CA ILE A 256 -1.59 -24.09 -20.68
C ILE A 256 -2.50 -22.99 -20.14
N VAL A 257 -2.43 -21.83 -20.75
CA VAL A 257 -3.42 -20.78 -20.53
C VAL A 257 -4.65 -21.18 -21.34
N LYS A 258 -5.61 -21.85 -20.68
CA LYS A 258 -6.95 -22.11 -21.22
C LYS A 258 -7.73 -20.78 -21.32
N GLU A 259 -7.24 -19.84 -22.10
CA GLU A 259 -8.01 -18.69 -22.60
C GLU A 259 -8.66 -19.09 -23.93
N HIS A 260 -9.60 -18.29 -24.45
CA HIS A 260 -10.18 -18.51 -25.78
C HIS A 260 -9.08 -18.74 -26.83
N SER A 261 -9.35 -19.54 -27.86
CA SER A 261 -8.38 -19.98 -28.88
C SER A 261 -7.61 -18.85 -29.59
N SER A 262 -8.11 -17.61 -29.54
CA SER A 262 -7.49 -16.41 -30.11
C SER A 262 -6.49 -15.68 -29.19
N ALA A 263 -6.35 -16.11 -27.93
CA ALA A 263 -5.47 -15.43 -26.97
C ALA A 263 -3.98 -15.69 -27.27
N PRO A 264 -3.12 -14.65 -27.19
CA PRO A 264 -1.67 -14.79 -27.31
C PRO A 264 -1.09 -15.86 -26.39
N GLN A 265 -0.41 -16.83 -27.00
CA GLN A 265 0.23 -17.96 -26.32
C GLN A 265 1.72 -17.70 -26.09
N TYR A 266 2.29 -18.42 -25.12
CA TYR A 266 3.73 -18.40 -24.90
C TYR A 266 4.44 -19.31 -25.89
N GLU A 267 5.47 -18.78 -26.54
CA GLU A 267 6.49 -19.58 -27.21
C GLU A 267 7.82 -19.34 -26.50
N ILE A 268 8.35 -20.37 -25.81
CA ILE A 268 9.59 -20.31 -25.02
C ILE A 268 10.61 -21.28 -25.58
N LYS A 269 11.65 -20.73 -26.21
CA LYS A 269 12.80 -21.42 -26.80
C LYS A 269 14.01 -21.41 -25.85
N SER A 270 15.20 -21.70 -26.37
CA SER A 270 16.45 -21.77 -25.59
C SER A 270 16.95 -20.39 -25.15
N THR A 271 16.72 -19.38 -26.00
CA THR A 271 17.10 -17.98 -25.79
C THR A 271 15.88 -17.06 -25.85
N PHE A 272 16.01 -15.87 -25.27
CA PHE A 272 14.99 -14.83 -25.42
C PHE A 272 14.80 -14.48 -26.90
N ARG A 273 15.91 -14.34 -27.64
CA ARG A 273 15.92 -14.01 -29.08
C ARG A 273 15.08 -14.98 -29.91
N GLU A 274 15.31 -16.29 -29.79
CA GLU A 274 14.54 -17.31 -30.52
C GLU A 274 13.05 -17.33 -30.13
N SER A 275 12.76 -16.97 -28.88
CA SER A 275 11.40 -16.89 -28.37
C SER A 275 10.63 -15.73 -29.00
N VAL A 276 11.29 -14.62 -29.33
CA VAL A 276 10.64 -13.39 -29.83
C VAL A 276 10.85 -13.11 -31.32
N LEU A 277 11.74 -13.83 -32.01
CA LEU A 277 11.98 -13.69 -33.45
C LEU A 277 11.57 -14.94 -34.24
N PHE A 278 11.06 -14.73 -35.45
CA PHE A 278 10.98 -15.75 -36.49
C PHE A 278 12.36 -15.99 -37.14
N PRO A 279 12.58 -17.11 -37.85
CA PRO A 279 13.83 -17.37 -38.57
C PRO A 279 14.22 -16.28 -39.58
N ASN A 280 13.24 -15.59 -40.15
CA ASN A 280 13.46 -14.45 -41.06
C ASN A 280 13.83 -13.13 -40.34
N GLY A 281 14.00 -13.15 -39.01
CA GLY A 281 14.38 -11.98 -38.22
C GLY A 281 13.26 -11.01 -37.87
N SER A 282 12.01 -11.30 -38.23
CA SER A 282 10.83 -10.50 -37.85
C SER A 282 10.31 -10.85 -36.45
N LEU A 283 9.67 -9.89 -35.77
CA LEU A 283 9.17 -10.06 -34.40
C LEU A 283 7.89 -10.91 -34.36
N LYS A 284 7.87 -11.87 -33.43
CA LYS A 284 6.68 -12.66 -33.04
C LYS A 284 5.76 -11.81 -32.15
N THR A 285 5.13 -10.78 -32.70
CA THR A 285 4.30 -9.81 -31.94
C THR A 285 3.05 -10.43 -31.28
N ALA A 286 2.65 -11.63 -31.71
CA ALA A 286 1.58 -12.42 -31.09
C ALA A 286 2.07 -13.33 -29.95
N ASN A 287 3.38 -13.45 -29.73
CA ASN A 287 3.90 -14.14 -28.55
C ASN A 287 3.51 -13.33 -27.31
N ARG A 288 2.95 -14.01 -26.30
CA ARG A 288 2.52 -13.41 -25.04
C ARG A 288 3.64 -12.65 -24.32
N LEU A 289 4.91 -13.02 -24.54
CA LEU A 289 6.07 -12.26 -24.05
C LEU A 289 6.08 -10.81 -24.52
N LEU A 290 5.69 -10.54 -25.77
CA LEU A 290 5.64 -9.19 -26.33
C LEU A 290 4.25 -8.56 -26.18
N ASP A 291 3.20 -9.34 -26.44
CA ASP A 291 1.83 -8.84 -26.43
C ASP A 291 1.44 -8.19 -25.09
N THR A 292 1.80 -8.84 -23.98
CA THR A 292 1.42 -8.38 -22.63
C THR A 292 2.13 -7.11 -22.20
N SER A 293 3.21 -6.70 -22.89
CA SER A 293 3.90 -5.43 -22.72
C SER A 293 3.26 -4.27 -23.49
N ARG A 294 2.27 -4.53 -24.37
CA ARG A 294 1.55 -3.47 -25.11
C ARG A 294 0.48 -2.82 -24.23
N TYR A 295 0.88 -2.20 -23.12
CA TYR A 295 -0.02 -1.81 -22.02
C TYR A 295 -1.23 -0.99 -22.47
N VAL A 296 -1.05 -0.05 -23.40
CA VAL A 296 -2.14 0.82 -23.90
C VAL A 296 -3.30 0.02 -24.49
N ARG A 297 -3.05 -1.17 -25.06
CA ARG A 297 -4.09 -2.06 -25.60
C ARG A 297 -5.08 -2.46 -24.51
N TYR A 298 -4.57 -2.83 -23.33
CA TYR A 298 -5.40 -3.28 -22.22
C TYR A 298 -5.91 -2.10 -21.42
N LEU A 299 -5.06 -1.12 -21.10
CA LEU A 299 -5.44 0.03 -20.27
C LEU A 299 -6.62 0.81 -20.85
N LYS A 300 -6.70 0.94 -22.19
CA LYS A 300 -7.89 1.54 -22.84
C LYS A 300 -9.18 0.79 -22.53
N GLN A 301 -9.15 -0.54 -22.44
CA GLN A 301 -10.32 -1.33 -22.07
C GLN A 301 -10.62 -1.18 -20.58
N TRP A 302 -9.60 -1.15 -19.72
CA TRP A 302 -9.77 -0.85 -18.30
C TRP A 302 -10.50 0.48 -18.08
N TYR A 303 -10.10 1.56 -18.77
CA TYR A 303 -10.77 2.86 -18.68
C TYR A 303 -12.15 2.92 -19.36
N ARG A 304 -12.51 1.94 -20.19
CA ARG A 304 -13.88 1.81 -20.70
C ARG A 304 -14.80 1.09 -19.71
N ILE A 305 -14.25 0.17 -18.92
CA ILE A 305 -14.99 -0.67 -17.98
C ILE A 305 -15.12 0.01 -16.62
N TYR A 306 -14.06 0.67 -16.16
CA TYR A 306 -14.00 1.37 -14.88
C TYR A 306 -13.64 2.84 -15.07
N PRO A 307 -14.20 3.75 -14.26
CA PRO A 307 -13.81 5.15 -14.25
C PRO A 307 -12.37 5.31 -13.78
N ARG A 308 -11.70 6.36 -14.30
CA ARG A 308 -10.26 6.57 -14.11
C ARG A 308 -9.87 6.76 -12.64
N HIS A 309 -10.74 7.37 -11.83
CA HIS A 309 -10.49 7.58 -10.40
C HIS A 309 -10.47 6.27 -9.58
N GLN A 310 -10.93 5.15 -10.13
CA GLN A 310 -10.80 3.83 -9.50
C GLN A 310 -9.50 3.12 -9.90
N ILE A 311 -8.64 3.71 -10.73
CA ILE A 311 -7.42 3.07 -11.24
C ILE A 311 -6.21 3.98 -11.02
N LEU A 312 -5.35 3.59 -10.09
CA LEU A 312 -4.02 4.15 -9.92
C LEU A 312 -3.03 3.37 -10.78
N VAL A 313 -2.27 4.07 -11.63
CA VAL A 313 -1.13 3.49 -12.34
C VAL A 313 0.15 3.95 -11.65
N LEU A 314 1.09 3.05 -11.40
CA LEU A 314 2.39 3.29 -10.78
C LEU A 314 3.52 3.01 -11.79
N ASP A 315 4.59 3.79 -11.68
CA ASP A 315 5.83 3.54 -12.40
C ASP A 315 6.68 2.52 -11.63
N GLY A 316 6.95 1.39 -12.27
CA GLY A 316 7.71 0.29 -11.71
C GLY A 316 9.22 0.53 -11.68
N GLU A 317 9.77 1.39 -12.54
CA GLU A 317 11.20 1.75 -12.46
C GLU A 317 11.42 2.71 -11.29
N GLU A 318 10.58 3.73 -11.17
CA GLU A 318 10.57 4.61 -10.00
C GLU A 318 10.36 3.81 -8.71
N PHE A 319 9.33 2.97 -8.61
CA PHE A 319 9.10 2.14 -7.42
C PHE A 319 10.28 1.22 -7.06
N THR A 320 11.07 0.79 -8.06
CA THR A 320 12.25 -0.04 -7.81
C THR A 320 13.43 0.78 -7.29
N GLN A 321 13.58 2.02 -7.76
CA GLN A 321 14.65 2.94 -7.37
C GLN A 321 14.36 3.67 -6.06
N ASP A 322 13.11 4.09 -5.87
CA ASP A 322 12.59 4.77 -4.69
C ASP A 322 11.10 4.42 -4.51
N PRO A 323 10.76 3.49 -3.59
CA PRO A 323 9.38 3.07 -3.40
C PRO A 323 8.53 4.12 -2.69
N LEU A 324 9.12 5.08 -1.97
CA LEU A 324 8.40 5.97 -1.07
C LEU A 324 7.34 6.84 -1.78
N PRO A 325 7.65 7.56 -2.88
CA PRO A 325 6.66 8.35 -3.60
C PRO A 325 5.51 7.51 -4.16
N SER A 326 5.82 6.30 -4.63
CA SER A 326 4.83 5.38 -5.17
C SER A 326 3.90 4.82 -4.09
N LEU A 327 4.42 4.54 -2.89
CA LEU A 327 3.63 4.07 -1.76
C LEU A 327 2.75 5.17 -1.16
N GLN A 328 3.25 6.41 -1.06
CA GLN A 328 2.45 7.55 -0.59
C GLN A 328 1.29 7.87 -1.54
N ARG A 329 1.50 7.74 -2.86
CA ARG A 329 0.40 7.79 -3.82
C ARG A 329 -0.64 6.69 -3.61
N VAL A 330 -0.23 5.50 -3.18
CA VAL A 330 -1.19 4.43 -2.83
C VAL A 330 -1.95 4.77 -1.55
N GLU A 331 -1.29 5.31 -0.52
CA GLU A 331 -1.95 5.73 0.72
C GLU A 331 -3.04 6.78 0.44
N GLU A 332 -2.70 7.83 -0.30
CA GLU A 332 -3.64 8.87 -0.73
C GLU A 332 -4.78 8.28 -1.57
N PHE A 333 -4.45 7.45 -2.56
CA PHE A 333 -5.44 6.83 -3.43
C PHE A 333 -6.42 5.91 -2.69
N LEU A 334 -5.95 5.18 -1.68
CA LEU A 334 -6.79 4.33 -0.84
C LEU A 334 -7.55 5.14 0.20
N GLY A 335 -7.08 6.34 0.56
CA GLY A 335 -7.65 7.18 1.60
C GLY A 335 -7.30 6.70 3.01
N ILE A 336 -6.06 6.23 3.18
CA ILE A 336 -5.53 5.77 4.47
C ILE A 336 -4.45 6.72 4.98
N ASP A 337 -4.19 6.69 6.29
CA ASP A 337 -3.18 7.55 6.92
C ASP A 337 -1.79 7.35 6.32
N ARG A 338 -0.99 8.42 6.33
CA ARG A 338 0.41 8.34 5.90
C ARG A 338 1.23 7.52 6.91
N TYR A 339 1.83 6.44 6.43
CA TYR A 339 2.62 5.50 7.21
C TYR A 339 4.03 5.30 6.65
N PHE A 340 4.20 5.38 5.32
CA PHE A 340 5.51 5.25 4.70
C PHE A 340 6.30 6.55 4.75
N ASP A 341 7.52 6.44 5.27
CA ASP A 341 8.57 7.46 5.32
C ASP A 341 9.92 6.84 4.90
N GLU A 342 10.98 7.65 4.87
CA GLU A 342 12.33 7.20 4.49
C GLU A 342 12.89 6.14 5.46
N ASP A 343 12.49 6.18 6.72
CA ASP A 343 12.98 5.29 7.76
C ASP A 343 12.47 3.86 7.60
N LYS A 344 11.36 3.65 6.86
CA LYS A 344 10.83 2.32 6.51
C LYS A 344 11.72 1.53 5.56
N PHE A 345 12.71 2.14 4.91
CA PHE A 345 13.47 1.50 3.84
C PHE A 345 14.98 1.49 4.06
N PHE A 346 15.65 0.48 3.51
CA PHE A 346 17.10 0.47 3.36
C PHE A 346 17.49 -0.21 2.05
N PHE A 347 18.62 0.19 1.46
CA PHE A 347 19.17 -0.49 0.30
C PHE A 347 20.05 -1.67 0.75
N ASN A 348 19.80 -2.86 0.20
CA ASN A 348 20.62 -4.03 0.48
C ASN A 348 21.59 -4.27 -0.68
N GLU A 349 22.89 -4.02 -0.46
CA GLU A 349 23.92 -4.10 -1.50
C GLU A 349 24.07 -5.50 -2.10
N THR A 350 24.10 -6.54 -1.26
CA THR A 350 24.21 -7.93 -1.72
C THR A 350 23.05 -8.31 -2.63
N LYS A 351 21.87 -7.78 -2.33
CA LYS A 351 20.66 -8.06 -3.09
C LYS A 351 20.49 -7.15 -4.29
N GLY A 352 21.01 -5.92 -4.23
CA GLY A 352 20.82 -4.89 -5.25
C GLY A 352 19.41 -4.29 -5.28
N PHE A 353 18.65 -4.38 -4.19
CA PHE A 353 17.27 -3.88 -4.11
C PHE A 353 16.98 -3.23 -2.77
N ILE A 354 16.00 -2.32 -2.76
CA ILE A 354 15.43 -1.75 -1.54
C ILE A 354 14.67 -2.84 -0.76
N CYS A 355 14.85 -2.83 0.56
CA CYS A 355 14.20 -3.71 1.52
C CYS A 355 13.49 -2.87 2.59
N LEU A 356 12.59 -3.50 3.34
CA LEU A 356 11.90 -2.87 4.47
C LEU A 356 12.79 -2.92 5.70
N ARG A 357 12.88 -1.84 6.45
CA ARG A 357 13.57 -1.74 7.75
C ARG A 357 12.60 -1.86 8.92
N ASP A 358 11.51 -1.11 8.86
CA ASP A 358 10.49 -1.02 9.89
C ASP A 358 9.13 -1.44 9.30
N PRO A 359 8.33 -2.27 10.00
CA PRO A 359 8.50 -2.68 11.39
C PRO A 359 9.50 -3.82 11.62
N PHE A 360 9.93 -4.49 10.55
CA PHE A 360 10.92 -5.55 10.62
C PHE A 360 11.83 -5.48 9.39
N GLU A 361 13.11 -5.77 9.57
CA GLU A 361 14.04 -5.87 8.45
C GLU A 361 13.67 -7.07 7.56
N MET A 362 13.30 -6.79 6.32
CA MET A 362 12.77 -7.81 5.42
C MET A 362 13.04 -7.47 3.96
N CYS A 363 13.65 -8.45 3.28
CA CYS A 363 13.85 -8.44 1.85
C CYS A 363 12.89 -9.44 1.15
N MET A 364 12.53 -9.15 -0.11
CA MET A 364 11.84 -10.13 -0.97
C MET A 364 12.62 -11.45 -1.15
N THR A 365 11.92 -12.55 -1.44
CA THR A 365 12.56 -13.86 -1.72
C THR A 365 13.49 -13.84 -2.93
N GLY A 366 14.49 -14.73 -2.98
CA GLY A 366 15.45 -14.86 -4.10
C GLY A 366 14.83 -15.18 -5.47
N ASN A 367 13.54 -15.55 -5.52
CA ASN A 367 12.79 -15.66 -6.76
C ASN A 367 12.43 -14.29 -7.39
N LYS A 368 12.75 -13.18 -6.73
CA LYS A 368 12.54 -11.79 -7.18
C LYS A 368 13.91 -11.16 -7.44
N GLY A 369 14.07 -10.52 -8.60
CA GLY A 369 15.38 -10.02 -9.06
C GLY A 369 16.27 -11.11 -9.67
N ARG A 370 15.71 -12.00 -10.51
CA ARG A 370 16.53 -13.00 -11.22
C ARG A 370 17.48 -12.30 -12.20
N PRO A 371 18.70 -12.83 -12.41
CA PRO A 371 19.54 -12.40 -13.52
C PRO A 371 18.76 -12.45 -14.84
N HIS A 372 18.98 -11.47 -15.69
CA HIS A 372 18.37 -11.37 -17.01
C HIS A 372 19.37 -11.82 -18.07
N GLU A 373 18.88 -12.47 -19.12
CA GLU A 373 19.66 -12.70 -20.34
C GLU A 373 20.00 -11.35 -20.99
N GLU A 374 21.24 -11.18 -21.43
CA GLU A 374 21.64 -10.00 -22.20
C GLU A 374 20.94 -10.01 -23.55
N VAL A 375 20.40 -8.86 -23.94
CA VAL A 375 19.69 -8.68 -25.21
C VAL A 375 20.63 -7.95 -26.16
N SER A 376 20.91 -8.54 -27.32
CA SER A 376 21.78 -7.93 -28.33
C SER A 376 21.24 -6.59 -28.81
N ASP A 377 22.13 -5.67 -29.18
CA ASP A 377 21.76 -4.31 -29.59
C ASP A 377 20.78 -4.30 -30.78
N ASP A 378 20.98 -5.18 -31.77
CA ASP A 378 20.07 -5.30 -32.93
C ASP A 378 18.65 -5.72 -32.52
N LEU A 379 18.53 -6.59 -31.50
CA LEU A 379 17.23 -7.02 -30.99
C LEU A 379 16.62 -5.92 -30.11
N MET A 380 17.44 -5.24 -29.31
CA MET A 380 17.00 -4.10 -28.51
C MET A 380 16.41 -3.01 -29.39
N GLU A 381 17.05 -2.65 -30.49
CA GLU A 381 16.56 -1.65 -31.45
C GLU A 381 15.21 -2.08 -32.05
N LYS A 382 15.10 -3.32 -32.55
CA LYS A 382 13.83 -3.87 -33.06
C LYS A 382 12.70 -3.82 -32.05
N LEU A 383 12.99 -4.16 -30.78
CA LEU A 383 12.00 -4.15 -29.71
C LEU A 383 11.60 -2.72 -29.32
N ARG A 384 12.55 -1.77 -29.29
CA ARG A 384 12.27 -0.35 -29.08
C ARG A 384 11.36 0.20 -30.17
N ASP A 385 11.68 -0.05 -31.43
CA ASP A 385 10.84 0.36 -32.57
C ASP A 385 9.43 -0.25 -32.48
N HIS A 386 9.33 -1.50 -32.06
CA HIS A 386 8.04 -2.16 -31.83
C HIS A 386 7.22 -1.48 -30.73
N PHE A 387 7.82 -1.17 -29.57
CA PHE A 387 7.09 -0.63 -28.41
C PHE A 387 6.86 0.88 -28.45
N ARG A 388 7.73 1.65 -29.12
CA ARG A 388 7.65 3.11 -29.25
C ARG A 388 6.24 3.63 -29.61
N PRO A 389 5.55 3.13 -30.66
CA PRO A 389 4.20 3.61 -30.97
C PRO A 389 3.16 3.28 -29.89
N PHE A 390 3.33 2.19 -29.13
CA PHE A 390 2.44 1.84 -28.02
C PHE A 390 2.72 2.73 -26.80
N ASN A 391 3.98 3.01 -26.49
CA ASN A 391 4.38 3.88 -25.39
C ASN A 391 3.91 5.33 -25.61
N ARG A 392 4.09 5.88 -26.82
CA ARG A 392 3.56 7.21 -27.16
C ARG A 392 2.05 7.30 -27.01
N LYS A 393 1.31 6.23 -27.37
CA LYS A 393 -0.14 6.16 -27.15
C LYS A 393 -0.48 5.99 -25.67
N LEU A 394 0.34 5.27 -24.91
CA LEU A 394 0.17 5.09 -23.46
C LEU A 394 0.27 6.42 -22.74
N VAL A 395 1.27 7.26 -23.04
CA VAL A 395 1.43 8.61 -22.46
C VAL A 395 0.17 9.45 -22.69
N LYS A 396 -0.36 9.47 -23.92
CA LYS A 396 -1.61 10.16 -24.24
C LYS A 396 -2.81 9.64 -23.46
N VAL A 397 -2.87 8.32 -23.25
CA VAL A 397 -3.95 7.68 -22.49
C VAL A 397 -3.78 7.91 -20.99
N LEU A 398 -2.57 8.00 -20.47
CA LEU A 398 -2.31 8.26 -19.05
C LEU A 398 -2.39 9.74 -18.69
N GLU A 399 -2.26 10.62 -19.68
CA GLU A 399 -2.10 12.08 -19.50
C GLU A 399 -0.88 12.44 -18.64
N ARG A 400 0.12 11.55 -18.64
CA ARG A 400 1.42 11.73 -18.00
C ARG A 400 2.42 10.72 -18.55
N GLU A 401 3.69 10.98 -18.29
CA GLU A 401 4.79 10.10 -18.65
C GLU A 401 5.11 9.13 -17.50
N LEU A 402 5.67 7.99 -17.87
CA LEU A 402 6.42 7.13 -16.96
C LEU A 402 7.91 7.31 -17.29
N SER A 403 8.80 7.12 -16.33
CA SER A 403 10.25 7.29 -16.47
C SER A 403 10.87 6.63 -17.72
N TRP A 404 10.27 5.53 -18.19
CA TRP A 404 10.74 4.75 -19.33
C TRP A 404 9.99 5.02 -20.65
N THR A 405 8.91 5.80 -20.66
CA THR A 405 8.09 5.97 -21.88
C THR A 405 8.79 6.75 -22.98
N ASN A 406 9.81 7.52 -22.64
CA ASN A 406 10.62 8.34 -23.56
C ASN A 406 12.05 7.83 -23.75
N SER A 407 12.40 6.66 -23.21
CA SER A 407 13.78 6.18 -23.22
C SER A 407 14.27 5.67 -24.59
N TYR A 408 13.50 5.84 -25.68
CA TYR A 408 13.87 5.42 -27.05
C TYR A 408 12.93 5.89 -28.17
#